data_AF-A0A1F4TS31-F1
#
_entry.id   AF-A0A1F4TS31-F1
#
_cell.length_a   1.000
_cell.length_b   1.000
_cell.length_c   1.000
_cell.angle_alpha   90.00
_cell.angle_beta   90.00
_cell.angle_gamma   90.00
#
_symmetry.space_group_name_H-M   'P 1'
#
loop_
_entity.id
_entity.type
_entity.pdbx_description
1 polymer ?
#
loop_
_entity_poly.entity_id
_entity_poly.type
_entity_poly.pdbx_seq_one_letter_code
_entity_poly.pdbx_strand_id
1 'polypeptide(L)'
;MAARKKRVKKDIKQESINERNRIALAFMVLAKDKTFARMPEEQKMNLVKEVLTIGDEVAGWLQSEYGSNDPRKIASKMGIKVFGEDNGKAKRSEYRDETKEIIVYRDFHNRLLKEVKSPELSEHLLKFVVAHELFRYLEMNRIGEINKRYKFTAWKLGPYGKEKHIKGLSAVAAQAFTQTILGLEISPEVFDYLTYILYSSS
;
A
#
# COMPACT_ATOMS: atom_id res chain seq x y z
N MET A 1 29.80 -18.45 19.52
CA MET A 1 29.67 -16.97 19.41
C MET A 1 29.77 -16.41 17.98
N ALA A 2 30.63 -16.93 17.11
CA ALA A 2 30.80 -16.40 15.73
C ALA A 2 29.55 -16.53 14.83
N ALA A 3 28.81 -17.64 14.92
CA ALA A 3 27.57 -17.86 14.14
C ALA A 3 26.45 -16.86 14.50
N ARG A 4 26.30 -16.53 15.79
CA ARG A 4 25.32 -15.54 16.28
C ARG A 4 25.63 -14.12 15.77
N LYS A 5 26.90 -13.71 15.79
CA LYS A 5 27.34 -12.40 15.24
C LYS A 5 27.13 -12.29 13.72
N LYS A 6 27.35 -13.37 12.96
CA LYS A 6 27.08 -13.40 11.52
C LYS A 6 25.58 -13.29 11.19
N ARG A 7 24.73 -13.97 11.96
CA ARG A 7 23.27 -13.92 11.80
C ARG A 7 22.72 -12.51 12.07
N VAL A 8 23.08 -11.92 13.22
CA VAL A 8 22.65 -10.55 13.57
C VAL A 8 23.09 -9.52 12.52
N LYS A 9 24.31 -9.62 11.98
CA LYS A 9 24.77 -8.72 10.89
C LYS A 9 23.97 -8.90 9.60
N LYS A 10 23.54 -10.13 9.28
CA LYS A 10 22.69 -10.42 8.12
C LYS A 10 21.29 -9.83 8.30
N ASP A 11 20.71 -10.01 9.48
CA ASP A 11 19.36 -9.53 9.81
C ASP A 11 19.30 -7.99 9.75
N ILE A 12 20.26 -7.29 10.37
CA ILE A 12 20.37 -5.81 10.30
C ILE A 12 20.54 -5.33 8.86
N LYS A 13 21.36 -6.03 8.06
CA LYS A 13 21.54 -5.68 6.65
C LYS A 13 20.23 -5.87 5.88
N GLN A 14 19.49 -6.95 6.13
CA GLN A 14 18.22 -7.23 5.46
C GLN A 14 17.15 -6.21 5.84
N GLU A 15 17.00 -5.87 7.11
CA GLU A 15 16.11 -4.81 7.58
C GLU A 15 16.42 -3.47 6.91
N SER A 16 17.72 -3.13 6.80
CA SER A 16 18.13 -1.89 6.12
C SER A 16 17.81 -1.86 4.63
N ILE A 17 17.82 -3.02 3.96
CA ILE A 17 17.44 -3.13 2.54
C ILE A 17 15.92 -3.02 2.40
N ASN A 18 15.17 -3.71 3.25
CA ASN A 18 13.71 -3.67 3.25
C ASN A 18 13.22 -2.24 3.48
N GLU A 19 13.77 -1.51 4.46
CA GLU A 19 13.41 -0.11 4.72
C GLU A 19 13.69 0.78 3.50
N ARG A 20 14.87 0.64 2.88
CA ARG A 20 15.22 1.39 1.66
C ARG A 20 14.27 1.11 0.51
N ASN A 21 13.91 -0.15 0.29
CA ASN A 21 12.99 -0.55 -0.77
C ASN A 21 11.57 0.00 -0.51
N ARG A 22 11.09 -0.03 0.74
CA ARG A 22 9.81 0.59 1.12
C ARG A 22 9.78 2.08 0.82
N ILE A 23 10.84 2.79 1.23
CA ILE A 23 10.99 4.23 0.96
C ILE A 23 11.04 4.48 -0.55
N ALA A 24 11.81 3.69 -1.32
CA ALA A 24 11.88 3.83 -2.76
C ALA A 24 10.50 3.64 -3.44
N LEU A 25 9.73 2.62 -3.06
CA LEU A 25 8.35 2.42 -3.55
C LEU A 25 7.49 3.65 -3.27
N ALA A 26 7.52 4.15 -2.04
CA ALA A 26 6.75 5.33 -1.64
C ALA A 26 7.13 6.57 -2.46
N PHE A 27 8.43 6.83 -2.63
CA PHE A 27 8.91 7.94 -3.45
C PHE A 27 8.44 7.82 -4.90
N MET A 28 8.52 6.64 -5.50
CA MET A 28 8.05 6.44 -6.87
C MET A 28 6.55 6.73 -7.01
N VAL A 29 5.73 6.31 -6.04
CA VAL A 29 4.27 6.60 -6.04
C VAL A 29 4.02 8.10 -5.96
N LEU A 30 4.72 8.79 -5.05
CA LEU A 30 4.49 10.19 -4.75
C LEU A 30 5.12 11.14 -5.78
N ALA A 31 6.18 10.72 -6.48
CA ALA A 31 6.88 11.54 -7.48
C ALA A 31 5.99 12.00 -8.65
N LYS A 32 4.85 11.33 -8.88
CA LYS A 32 3.84 11.75 -9.87
C LYS A 32 3.13 13.06 -9.47
N ASP A 33 3.13 13.44 -8.19
CA ASP A 33 2.50 14.67 -7.72
C ASP A 33 3.51 15.85 -7.69
N LYS A 34 3.18 16.94 -8.40
CA LYS A 34 4.03 18.14 -8.49
C LYS A 34 4.31 18.81 -7.15
N THR A 35 3.38 18.72 -6.19
CA THR A 35 3.56 19.27 -4.86
C THR A 35 4.64 18.48 -4.13
N PHE A 36 4.53 17.14 -4.14
CA PHE A 36 5.57 16.28 -3.56
C PHE A 36 6.92 16.51 -4.23
N ALA A 37 6.97 16.52 -5.57
CA ALA A 37 8.22 16.67 -6.32
C ALA A 37 9.01 17.93 -5.94
N ARG A 38 8.33 19.04 -5.60
CA ARG A 38 8.91 20.33 -5.22
C ARG A 38 9.30 20.45 -3.74
N MET A 39 8.91 19.49 -2.90
CA MET A 39 9.25 19.53 -1.47
C MET A 39 10.77 19.35 -1.27
N PRO A 40 11.35 19.97 -0.22
CA PRO A 40 12.70 19.65 0.24
C PRO A 40 12.85 18.16 0.56
N GLU A 41 14.02 17.58 0.26
CA GLU A 41 14.27 16.14 0.45
C GLU A 41 14.07 15.66 1.89
N GLU A 42 14.46 16.46 2.87
CA GLU A 42 14.23 16.14 4.29
C GLU A 42 12.74 16.07 4.62
N GLN A 43 11.94 17.01 4.10
CA GLN A 43 10.48 17.00 4.29
C GLN A 43 9.82 15.81 3.58
N LYS A 44 10.29 15.45 2.37
CA LYS A 44 9.82 14.25 1.66
C LYS A 44 10.09 13.00 2.47
N MET A 45 11.31 12.87 3.00
CA MET A 45 11.73 11.71 3.78
C MET A 45 10.90 11.57 5.06
N ASN A 46 10.72 12.65 5.81
CA ASN A 46 9.92 12.63 7.04
C ASN A 46 8.46 12.27 6.75
N LEU A 47 7.85 12.89 5.74
CA LEU A 47 6.49 12.58 5.32
C LEU A 47 6.33 11.12 4.88
N VAL A 48 7.27 10.60 4.09
CA VAL A 48 7.24 9.19 3.66
C VAL A 48 7.31 8.25 4.86
N LYS A 49 8.24 8.49 5.79
CA LYS A 49 8.38 7.66 6.99
C LYS A 49 7.10 7.66 7.83
N GLU A 50 6.53 8.84 8.06
CA GLU A 50 5.28 8.98 8.83
C GLU A 50 4.13 8.21 8.18
N VAL A 51 3.95 8.35 6.86
CA VAL A 51 2.87 7.66 6.13
C VAL A 51 3.08 6.15 6.07
N LEU A 52 4.32 5.67 5.97
CA LEU A 52 4.63 4.25 6.07
C LEU A 52 4.28 3.72 7.47
N THR A 53 4.66 4.45 8.53
CA THR A 53 4.33 4.09 9.91
C THR A 53 2.82 3.99 10.14
N ILE A 54 2.02 4.90 9.59
CA ILE A 54 0.55 4.82 9.68
C ILE A 54 0.04 3.48 9.12
N GLY A 55 0.54 3.05 7.96
CA GLY A 55 0.15 1.76 7.38
C GLY A 55 0.50 0.58 8.29
N ASP A 56 1.69 0.62 8.90
CA ASP A 56 2.18 -0.42 9.81
C ASP A 56 1.33 -0.51 11.09
N GLU A 57 1.01 0.64 11.68
CA GLU A 57 0.17 0.74 12.87
C GLU A 57 -1.25 0.23 12.60
N VAL A 58 -1.83 0.59 11.46
CA VAL A 58 -3.16 0.10 11.06
C VAL A 58 -3.14 -1.42 10.87
N ALA A 59 -2.07 -1.98 10.28
CA ALA A 59 -1.93 -3.42 10.13
C ALA A 59 -1.83 -4.14 11.49
N GLY A 60 -0.98 -3.64 12.40
CA GLY A 60 -0.83 -4.20 13.74
C GLY A 60 -2.11 -4.12 14.57
N TRP A 61 -2.84 -3.00 14.47
CA TRP A 61 -4.15 -2.84 15.09
C TRP A 61 -5.16 -3.86 14.57
N LEU A 62 -5.28 -4.01 13.25
CA LEU A 62 -6.23 -4.93 12.62
C LEU A 62 -5.91 -6.40 12.93
N GLN A 63 -4.62 -6.76 12.94
CA GLN A 63 -4.17 -8.09 13.36
C GLN A 63 -4.56 -8.38 14.81
N SER A 64 -4.40 -7.41 15.70
CA SER A 64 -4.76 -7.53 17.11
C SER A 64 -6.28 -7.65 17.31
N GLU A 65 -7.07 -6.85 16.59
CA GLU A 65 -8.53 -6.82 16.70
C GLU A 65 -9.18 -8.10 16.15
N TYR A 66 -8.69 -8.62 15.01
CA TYR A 66 -9.32 -9.75 14.32
C TYR A 66 -8.59 -11.08 14.51
N GLY A 67 -7.42 -11.09 15.17
CA GLY A 67 -6.61 -12.28 15.40
C GLY A 67 -6.18 -12.98 14.11
N SER A 68 -5.99 -12.22 13.02
CA SER A 68 -5.64 -12.75 11.71
C SER A 68 -4.83 -11.75 10.93
N ASN A 69 -3.95 -12.25 10.07
CA ASN A 69 -3.19 -11.48 9.10
C ASN A 69 -3.69 -11.72 7.65
N ASP A 70 -4.74 -12.53 7.48
CA ASP A 70 -5.36 -12.81 6.18
C ASP A 70 -6.44 -11.75 5.88
N PRO A 71 -6.22 -10.87 4.88
CA PRO A 71 -7.15 -9.79 4.57
C PRO A 71 -8.56 -10.28 4.22
N ARG A 72 -8.70 -11.46 3.63
CA ARG A 72 -10.02 -12.03 3.29
C ARG A 72 -10.78 -12.47 4.54
N LYS A 73 -10.09 -13.08 5.50
CA LYS A 73 -10.69 -13.46 6.79
C LYS A 73 -11.09 -12.22 7.59
N ILE A 74 -10.24 -11.19 7.60
CA ILE A 74 -10.54 -9.92 8.27
C ILE A 74 -11.75 -9.26 7.60
N ALA A 75 -11.73 -9.09 6.28
CA ALA A 75 -12.86 -8.53 5.52
C ALA A 75 -14.18 -9.26 5.82
N SER A 76 -14.15 -10.60 5.82
CA SER A 76 -15.32 -11.41 6.16
C SER A 76 -15.82 -11.16 7.59
N LYS A 77 -14.93 -11.07 8.59
CA LYS A 77 -15.31 -10.74 9.98
C LYS A 77 -15.86 -9.31 10.13
N MET A 78 -15.47 -8.41 9.23
CA MET A 78 -15.99 -7.05 9.14
C MET A 78 -17.31 -6.95 8.36
N GLY A 79 -17.83 -8.07 7.85
CA GLY A 79 -19.03 -8.10 7.01
C GLY A 79 -18.81 -7.58 5.59
N ILE A 80 -17.55 -7.48 5.14
CA ILE A 80 -17.19 -7.05 3.78
C ILE A 80 -17.10 -8.30 2.90
N LYS A 81 -17.81 -8.28 1.77
CA LYS A 81 -17.80 -9.38 0.81
C LYS A 81 -16.70 -9.17 -0.23
N VAL A 82 -16.04 -10.25 -0.64
CA VAL A 82 -14.98 -10.20 -1.67
C VAL A 82 -15.45 -11.00 -2.88
N PHE A 83 -15.54 -10.37 -4.05
CA PHE A 83 -16.03 -10.98 -5.28
C PHE A 83 -15.08 -10.81 -6.46
N GLY A 84 -15.21 -11.70 -7.43
CA GLY A 84 -14.60 -11.55 -8.74
C GLY A 84 -15.61 -11.13 -9.78
N GLU A 85 -15.40 -9.98 -10.44
CA GLU A 85 -16.26 -9.48 -11.53
C GLU A 85 -15.52 -9.45 -12.88
N ASP A 86 -16.25 -9.71 -13.95
CA ASP A 86 -15.79 -9.50 -15.32
C ASP A 86 -16.06 -8.04 -15.73
N ASN A 87 -15.20 -7.43 -16.58
CA ASN A 87 -15.25 -6.03 -17.06
C ASN A 87 -14.66 -4.94 -16.14
N GLY A 88 -13.44 -5.16 -15.66
CA GLY A 88 -12.70 -4.12 -14.92
C GLY A 88 -12.19 -2.96 -15.76
N LYS A 89 -12.23 -3.09 -17.10
CA LYS A 89 -11.53 -2.19 -18.04
C LYS A 89 -10.05 -2.07 -17.67
N ALA A 90 -9.64 -0.93 -17.10
CA ALA A 90 -8.29 -0.65 -16.62
C ALA A 90 -8.14 -0.78 -15.09
N LYS A 91 -9.24 -0.99 -14.35
CA LYS A 91 -9.21 -1.16 -12.89
C LYS A 91 -8.81 -2.58 -12.52
N ARG A 92 -8.03 -2.68 -11.44
CA ARG A 92 -7.58 -3.95 -10.83
C ARG A 92 -8.59 -4.45 -9.81
N SER A 93 -9.07 -3.50 -9.02
CA SER A 93 -10.01 -3.70 -7.94
C SER A 93 -10.70 -2.39 -7.57
N GLU A 94 -11.74 -2.50 -6.76
CA GLU A 94 -12.34 -1.37 -6.05
C GLU A 94 -13.09 -1.84 -4.80
N TYR A 95 -13.06 -1.02 -3.75
CA TYR A 95 -14.02 -1.08 -2.66
C TYR A 95 -15.26 -0.22 -2.99
N ARG A 96 -16.44 -0.83 -2.92
CA ARG A 96 -17.76 -0.18 -3.06
C ARG A 96 -18.38 0.01 -1.68
N ASP A 97 -18.57 1.26 -1.28
CA ASP A 97 -19.03 1.58 0.06
C ASP A 97 -20.53 1.32 0.25
N GLU A 98 -21.32 1.53 -0.81
CA GLU A 98 -22.77 1.37 -0.79
C GLU A 98 -23.18 -0.09 -0.52
N THR A 99 -22.40 -1.04 -1.02
CA THR A 99 -22.68 -2.48 -0.90
C THR A 99 -21.77 -3.19 0.10
N LYS A 100 -20.73 -2.52 0.61
CA LYS A 100 -19.64 -3.10 1.44
C LYS A 100 -18.95 -4.27 0.74
N GLU A 101 -18.50 -4.03 -0.47
CA GLU A 101 -17.92 -5.06 -1.34
C GLU A 101 -16.51 -4.68 -1.82
N ILE A 102 -15.60 -5.63 -1.77
CA ILE A 102 -14.32 -5.57 -2.47
C ILE A 102 -14.47 -6.36 -3.77
N ILE A 103 -14.33 -5.67 -4.89
CA ILE A 103 -14.38 -6.25 -6.22
C ILE A 103 -12.96 -6.43 -6.74
N VAL A 104 -12.62 -7.65 -7.14
CA VAL A 104 -11.37 -7.96 -7.85
C VAL A 104 -11.72 -8.29 -9.29
N TYR A 105 -11.21 -7.51 -10.25
CA TYR A 105 -11.60 -7.72 -11.64
C TYR A 105 -10.84 -8.88 -12.28
N ARG A 106 -11.58 -9.83 -12.87
CA ARG A 106 -11.03 -11.04 -13.48
C ARG A 106 -10.14 -10.74 -14.68
N ASP A 107 -10.40 -9.65 -15.42
CA ASP A 107 -9.54 -9.22 -16.53
C ASP A 107 -8.11 -8.86 -16.08
N PHE A 108 -7.98 -8.32 -14.87
CA PHE A 108 -6.68 -8.06 -14.25
C PHE A 108 -6.06 -9.36 -13.78
N HIS A 109 -6.82 -10.21 -13.08
CA HIS A 109 -6.35 -11.51 -12.62
C HIS A 109 -5.84 -12.39 -13.78
N ASN A 110 -6.58 -12.43 -14.89
CA ASN A 110 -6.23 -13.21 -16.09
C ASN A 110 -5.00 -12.65 -16.81
N ARG A 111 -4.85 -11.32 -16.91
CA ARG A 111 -3.62 -10.68 -17.44
C ARG A 111 -2.41 -11.05 -16.59
N LEU A 112 -2.59 -10.95 -15.28
CA LEU A 112 -1.56 -11.25 -14.32
C LEU A 112 -1.14 -12.72 -14.35
N LEU A 113 -2.07 -13.68 -14.48
CA LEU A 113 -1.75 -15.09 -14.68
C LEU A 113 -0.98 -15.38 -15.98
N LYS A 114 -1.20 -14.58 -17.03
CA LYS A 114 -0.46 -14.73 -18.31
C LYS A 114 0.98 -14.23 -18.19
N GLU A 115 1.18 -13.12 -17.50
CA GLU A 115 2.48 -12.47 -17.37
C GLU A 115 3.32 -13.08 -16.25
N VAL A 116 2.65 -13.53 -15.18
CA VAL A 116 3.24 -14.14 -13.99
C VAL A 116 3.04 -15.64 -14.03
N LYS A 117 4.06 -16.37 -14.52
CA LYS A 117 4.06 -17.84 -14.64
C LYS A 117 4.33 -18.56 -13.31
N SER A 118 3.77 -18.08 -12.20
CA SER A 118 3.83 -18.73 -10.87
C SER A 118 2.45 -18.70 -10.20
N PRO A 119 1.81 -19.86 -9.97
CA PRO A 119 0.55 -19.98 -9.23
C PRO A 119 0.65 -19.47 -7.78
N GLU A 120 1.79 -19.64 -7.14
CA GLU A 120 2.03 -19.15 -5.78
C GLU A 120 1.99 -17.62 -5.77
N LEU A 121 2.59 -16.99 -6.76
CA LEU A 121 2.62 -15.54 -6.88
C LEU A 121 1.22 -14.98 -7.17
N SER A 122 0.41 -15.66 -7.98
CA SER A 122 -0.98 -15.28 -8.28
C SER A 122 -1.89 -15.28 -7.04
N GLU A 123 -1.71 -16.21 -6.09
CA GLU A 123 -2.46 -16.20 -4.83
C GLU A 123 -2.04 -15.03 -3.92
N HIS A 124 -0.73 -14.77 -3.81
CA HIS A 124 -0.22 -13.64 -3.03
C HIS A 124 -0.74 -12.30 -3.54
N LEU A 125 -1.00 -12.21 -4.84
CA LEU A 125 -1.54 -11.00 -5.47
C LEU A 125 -2.99 -10.75 -5.17
N LEU A 126 -3.81 -11.79 -5.13
CA LEU A 126 -5.18 -11.65 -4.67
C LEU A 126 -5.20 -11.15 -3.22
N LYS A 127 -4.33 -11.69 -2.35
CA LYS A 127 -4.17 -11.19 -0.99
C LYS A 127 -3.73 -9.72 -0.95
N PHE A 128 -2.79 -9.33 -1.81
CA PHE A 128 -2.32 -7.95 -1.94
C PHE A 128 -3.44 -6.99 -2.32
N VAL A 129 -4.20 -7.34 -3.36
CA VAL A 129 -5.31 -6.52 -3.85
C VAL A 129 -6.40 -6.37 -2.79
N VAL A 130 -6.78 -7.47 -2.13
CA VAL A 130 -7.79 -7.43 -1.07
C VAL A 130 -7.30 -6.63 0.13
N ALA A 131 -6.02 -6.75 0.52
CA ALA A 131 -5.45 -5.91 1.58
C ALA A 131 -5.52 -4.42 1.23
N HIS A 132 -5.22 -4.07 -0.02
CA HIS A 132 -5.26 -2.69 -0.49
C HIS A 132 -6.68 -2.10 -0.39
N GLU A 133 -7.68 -2.82 -0.88
CA GLU A 133 -9.08 -2.36 -0.79
C GLU A 133 -9.64 -2.42 0.64
N LEU A 134 -9.15 -3.34 1.47
CA LEU A 134 -9.47 -3.37 2.90
C LEU A 134 -8.94 -2.11 3.59
N PHE A 135 -7.73 -1.64 3.26
CA PHE A 135 -7.25 -0.35 3.77
C PHE A 135 -8.12 0.80 3.28
N ARG A 136 -8.61 0.75 2.03
CA ARG A 136 -9.52 1.77 1.50
C ARG A 136 -10.83 1.84 2.30
N TYR A 137 -11.41 0.68 2.63
CA TYR A 137 -12.54 0.60 3.56
C TYR A 137 -12.20 1.30 4.89
N LEU A 138 -11.04 1.01 5.48
CA LEU A 138 -10.64 1.58 6.76
C LEU A 138 -10.51 3.11 6.68
N GLU A 139 -9.89 3.66 5.62
CA GLU A 139 -9.81 5.10 5.41
C GLU A 139 -11.19 5.76 5.37
N MET A 140 -12.14 5.15 4.66
CA MET A 140 -13.47 5.72 4.48
C MET A 140 -14.32 5.62 5.76
N ASN A 141 -14.17 4.53 6.53
CA ASN A 141 -15.14 4.16 7.56
C ASN A 141 -14.61 4.19 9.00
N ARG A 142 -13.29 4.19 9.23
CA ARG A 142 -12.72 4.06 10.60
C ARG A 142 -11.63 5.07 10.91
N ILE A 143 -10.65 5.24 10.03
CA ILE A 143 -9.43 6.00 10.31
C ILE A 143 -9.40 7.37 9.62
N GLY A 144 -10.30 7.65 8.69
CA GLY A 144 -10.28 8.86 7.88
C GLY A 144 -9.22 8.81 6.77
N GLU A 145 -9.44 9.58 5.70
CA GLU A 145 -8.54 9.59 4.53
C GLU A 145 -7.17 10.17 4.88
N ILE A 146 -6.11 9.39 4.69
CA ILE A 146 -4.73 9.74 5.06
C ILE A 146 -4.25 10.97 4.31
N ASN A 147 -4.50 11.06 3.00
CA ASN A 147 -4.13 12.24 2.21
C ASN A 147 -4.74 13.56 2.72
N LYS A 148 -5.91 13.52 3.38
CA LYS A 148 -6.58 14.70 3.93
C LYS A 148 -6.01 15.14 5.28
N ARG A 149 -5.26 14.27 5.98
CA ARG A 149 -4.56 14.63 7.22
C ARG A 149 -3.42 15.63 6.98
N TYR A 150 -2.89 15.66 5.76
CA TYR A 150 -1.79 16.55 5.35
C TYR A 150 -2.31 17.65 4.43
N LYS A 151 -1.96 18.89 4.77
CA LYS A 151 -2.33 20.09 4.00
C LYS A 151 -1.09 20.76 3.45
N PHE A 152 -1.09 20.98 2.14
CA PHE A 152 0.01 21.65 1.45
C PHE A 152 -0.48 22.94 0.80
N THR A 153 0.34 23.97 0.81
CA THR A 153 0.02 25.24 0.14
C THR A 153 0.21 25.08 -1.37
N ALA A 154 -0.87 25.20 -2.15
CA ALA A 154 -0.82 25.14 -3.60
C ALA A 154 -0.35 26.47 -4.21
N TRP A 155 -0.90 27.57 -3.71
CA TRP A 155 -0.50 28.93 -4.01
C TRP A 155 -0.95 29.85 -2.86
N LYS A 156 -0.29 30.99 -2.73
CA LYS A 156 -0.63 32.04 -1.78
C LYS A 156 -0.42 33.40 -2.45
N LEU A 157 -1.42 34.27 -2.37
CA LEU A 157 -1.35 35.68 -2.78
C LEU A 157 -1.99 36.52 -1.67
N GLY A 158 -1.15 37.16 -0.84
CA GLY A 158 -1.62 37.89 0.35
C GLY A 158 -2.36 36.97 1.36
N PRO A 159 -3.55 37.35 1.86
CA PRO A 159 -4.32 36.52 2.78
C PRO A 159 -5.03 35.33 2.08
N TYR A 160 -5.04 35.31 0.75
CA TYR A 160 -5.70 34.25 -0.02
C TYR A 160 -4.70 33.13 -0.33
N GLY A 161 -5.09 31.90 -0.06
CA GLY A 161 -4.32 30.71 -0.43
C GLY A 161 -5.22 29.52 -0.67
N LYS A 162 -4.77 28.61 -1.52
CA LYS A 162 -5.46 27.35 -1.77
C LYS A 162 -4.67 26.19 -1.19
N GLU A 163 -5.33 25.36 -0.40
CA GLU A 163 -4.78 24.09 0.07
C GLU A 163 -4.88 23.03 -1.04
N LYS A 164 -3.91 22.12 -1.06
CA LYS A 164 -3.91 20.92 -1.90
C LYS A 164 -3.51 19.71 -1.06
N HIS A 165 -4.04 18.55 -1.42
CA HIS A 165 -3.70 17.26 -0.85
C HIS A 165 -2.91 16.43 -1.87
N ILE A 166 -2.03 15.57 -1.38
CA ILE A 166 -1.28 14.61 -2.19
C ILE A 166 -2.01 13.27 -2.09
N LYS A 167 -2.82 12.93 -3.10
CA LYS A 167 -3.62 11.69 -3.11
C LYS A 167 -2.77 10.42 -2.93
N GLY A 168 -1.53 10.45 -3.41
CA GLY A 168 -0.61 9.32 -3.29
C GLY A 168 -0.26 8.94 -1.85
N LEU A 169 -0.48 9.82 -0.85
CA LEU A 169 -0.20 9.49 0.56
C LEU A 169 -1.10 8.34 1.05
N SER A 170 -2.38 8.34 0.67
CA SER A 170 -3.29 7.22 0.94
C SER A 170 -2.81 5.92 0.28
N ALA A 171 -2.29 6.00 -0.94
CA ALA A 171 -1.75 4.84 -1.64
C ALA A 171 -0.49 4.29 -0.96
N VAL A 172 0.41 5.16 -0.48
CA VAL A 172 1.61 4.74 0.26
C VAL A 172 1.25 4.11 1.60
N ALA A 173 0.29 4.68 2.35
CA ALA A 173 -0.18 4.07 3.60
C ALA A 173 -0.82 2.70 3.34
N ALA A 174 -1.63 2.56 2.28
CA ALA A 174 -2.23 1.29 1.88
C ALA A 174 -1.18 0.24 1.49
N GLN A 175 -0.09 0.65 0.83
CA GLN A 175 1.03 -0.23 0.50
C GLN A 175 1.77 -0.69 1.75
N ALA A 176 2.06 0.22 2.68
CA ALA A 176 2.70 -0.12 3.95
C ALA A 176 1.83 -1.08 4.75
N PHE A 177 0.54 -0.79 4.88
CA PHE A 177 -0.45 -1.69 5.49
C PHE A 177 -0.42 -3.08 4.83
N THR A 178 -0.45 -3.13 3.50
CA THR A 178 -0.48 -4.40 2.76
C THR A 178 0.78 -5.22 2.99
N GLN A 179 1.95 -4.58 2.96
CA GLN A 179 3.23 -5.23 3.22
C GLN A 179 3.27 -5.82 4.63
N THR A 180 2.86 -5.03 5.62
CA THR A 180 2.93 -5.42 7.03
C THR A 180 1.88 -6.46 7.38
N ILE A 181 0.64 -6.32 6.90
CA ILE A 181 -0.41 -7.29 7.22
C ILE A 181 -0.15 -8.65 6.57
N LEU A 182 0.47 -8.69 5.39
CA LEU A 182 0.84 -9.93 4.72
C LEU A 182 2.20 -10.48 5.15
N GLY A 183 2.97 -9.74 5.96
CA GLY A 183 4.32 -10.13 6.38
C GLY A 183 5.30 -10.22 5.21
N LEU A 184 5.19 -9.33 4.22
CA LEU A 184 6.02 -9.35 3.02
C LEU A 184 7.40 -8.74 3.30
N GLU A 185 8.45 -9.53 3.08
CA GLU A 185 9.81 -9.02 2.97
C GLU A 185 10.01 -8.41 1.57
N ILE A 186 10.47 -7.15 1.51
CA ILE A 186 10.74 -6.48 0.23
C ILE A 186 12.19 -6.74 -0.18
N SER A 187 12.44 -7.95 -0.68
CA SER A 187 13.66 -8.24 -1.42
C SER A 187 13.68 -7.48 -2.76
N PRO A 188 14.84 -7.32 -3.42
CA PRO A 188 14.91 -6.72 -4.75
C PRO A 188 13.95 -7.35 -5.78
N GLU A 189 13.79 -8.68 -5.77
CA GLU A 189 12.91 -9.41 -6.69
C GLU A 189 11.43 -9.10 -6.42
N VAL A 190 11.04 -9.07 -5.13
CA VAL A 190 9.68 -8.70 -4.71
C VAL A 190 9.42 -7.21 -5.00
N PHE A 191 10.43 -6.36 -4.86
CA PHE A 191 10.34 -4.94 -5.22
C PHE A 191 10.09 -4.75 -6.71
N ASP A 192 10.84 -5.43 -7.58
CA ASP A 192 10.63 -5.40 -9.03
C ASP A 192 9.21 -5.85 -9.38
N TYR A 193 8.73 -6.86 -8.65
CA TYR A 193 7.38 -7.34 -8.82
C TYR A 193 6.31 -6.31 -8.38
N LEU A 194 6.50 -5.69 -7.21
CA LEU A 194 5.62 -4.62 -6.72
C LEU A 194 5.63 -3.41 -7.65
N THR A 195 6.81 -2.99 -8.13
CA THR A 195 6.92 -1.90 -9.10
C THR A 195 6.23 -2.26 -10.40
N TYR A 196 6.42 -3.48 -10.92
CA TYR A 196 5.69 -3.94 -12.09
C TYR A 196 4.19 -3.76 -11.90
N ILE A 197 3.59 -4.32 -10.84
CA ILE A 197 2.15 -4.17 -10.57
C ILE A 197 1.73 -2.69 -10.52
N LEU A 198 2.54 -1.84 -9.91
CA LEU A 198 2.23 -0.42 -9.74
C LEU A 198 2.31 0.38 -11.04
N TYR A 199 3.16 -0.02 -11.98
CA TYR A 199 3.52 0.79 -13.16
C TYR A 199 3.16 0.18 -14.52
N SER A 200 3.02 -1.15 -14.64
CA SER A 200 2.49 -1.80 -15.86
C SER A 200 0.96 -1.66 -16.00
N SER A 201 0.33 -0.95 -15.05
CA SER A 201 -1.11 -0.76 -14.95
C SER A 201 -1.55 0.72 -15.09
N SER A 202 -0.75 1.58 -15.72
CA SER A 202 -1.11 2.97 -16.06
C SER A 202 -1.26 3.15 -17.56
#